data_AF-A0A9D6EX18-F1
#
_entry.id   AF-A0A9D6EX18-F1
#
_cell.length_a   1.000
_cell.length_b   1.000
_cell.length_c   1.000
_cell.angle_alpha   90.00
_cell.angle_beta   90.00
_cell.angle_gamma   90.00
#
_symmetry.space_group_name_H-M   'P 1'
#
loop_
_entity.id
_entity.type
_entity.pdbx_description
1 polymer ?
#
loop_
_entity_poly.entity_id
_entity_poly.type
_entity_poly.pdbx_seq_one_letter_code
_entity_poly.pdbx_strand_id
1 'polypeptide(L)'
;KAAAIVTERGGRTSHAAIVSRELGIPAVVGANNATKVLKAGMVITVNGGEGKIYKGGHAPAAASSVRPVALPLKTATKLYVNLAEPELAHRTSLQNVDGVGLLRAEFMMAQIGIHPKKLIHDGKKKIFIDKLAHGLETFCRAFAPRPVVYRTSDLKTNEYRDLVGGRDFEPQEPNPMMGYRGAYRYICDPAVFELELEAIKSVRNKKRLKNLWLMIPYVRTVKELSEVKKLIATSGLHRSTGFKLWMMVEIPSNVILLDKFIEAGIDGVSIGSNDLTMLLLGTDRDNAEVAREFSELDESVLWALERAIKTAHKYKITSSICGQAPSMYPELVEKLVSWGITSISVSPDAIETARETIAQAEKKVVWQK
;
A
#
# COMPACT_ATOMS: atom_id res chain seq x y z
N LYS A 1 -3.57 19.83 9.52
CA LYS A 1 -3.32 18.38 9.72
C LYS A 1 -4.03 17.94 11.00
N ALA A 2 -4.57 16.73 11.06
CA ALA A 2 -5.17 16.17 12.28
C ALA A 2 -4.07 15.59 13.18
N ALA A 3 -4.19 15.74 14.51
CA ALA A 3 -3.24 15.18 15.48
C ALA A 3 -3.56 13.72 15.87
N ALA A 4 -4.79 13.27 15.63
CA ALA A 4 -5.26 11.92 15.86
C ALA A 4 -6.55 11.66 15.05
N ILE A 5 -6.93 10.40 14.88
CA ILE A 5 -8.18 9.99 14.22
C ILE A 5 -9.07 9.26 15.22
N VAL A 6 -10.34 9.64 15.30
CA VAL A 6 -11.37 8.90 16.06
C VAL A 6 -12.53 8.60 15.11
N THR A 7 -12.92 7.33 15.04
CA THR A 7 -14.07 6.90 14.23
C THR A 7 -15.00 6.01 15.04
N GLU A 8 -16.31 6.15 14.82
CA GLU A 8 -17.32 5.35 15.54
C GLU A 8 -17.40 3.91 15.01
N ARG A 9 -17.00 3.69 13.76
CA ARG A 9 -17.08 2.40 13.07
C ARG A 9 -15.70 1.99 12.56
N GLY A 10 -15.54 0.70 12.30
CA GLY A 10 -14.31 0.12 11.76
C GLY A 10 -13.48 -0.59 12.83
N GLY A 11 -12.81 -1.67 12.42
CA GLY A 11 -11.90 -2.45 13.27
C GLY A 11 -10.43 -2.05 13.11
N ARG A 12 -9.51 -2.78 13.76
CA ARG A 12 -8.05 -2.56 13.69
C ARG A 12 -7.50 -2.59 12.25
N THR A 13 -8.22 -3.22 11.33
CA THR A 13 -7.89 -3.36 9.90
C THR A 13 -8.70 -2.42 9.00
N SER A 14 -9.56 -1.56 9.56
CA SER A 14 -10.35 -0.58 8.78
C SER A 14 -9.48 0.43 8.06
N HIS A 15 -10.06 1.11 7.05
CA HIS A 15 -9.37 2.14 6.29
C HIS A 15 -8.73 3.22 7.20
N ALA A 16 -9.50 3.75 8.16
CA ALA A 16 -9.03 4.77 9.08
C ALA A 16 -7.83 4.31 9.93
N ALA A 17 -7.83 3.04 10.38
CA ALA A 17 -6.75 2.46 11.18
C ALA A 17 -5.48 2.19 10.37
N ILE A 18 -5.61 1.83 9.09
CA ILE A 18 -4.46 1.60 8.21
C ILE A 18 -3.79 2.92 7.85
N VAL A 19 -4.61 3.89 7.40
CA VAL A 19 -4.11 5.21 7.05
C VAL A 19 -3.41 5.82 8.26
N SER A 20 -4.01 5.79 9.45
CA SER A 20 -3.38 6.38 10.64
C SER A 20 -2.01 5.79 11.00
N ARG A 21 -1.82 4.47 10.91
CA ARG A 21 -0.51 3.82 11.11
C ARG A 21 0.52 4.28 10.08
N GLU A 22 0.11 4.37 8.82
CA GLU A 22 0.98 4.86 7.73
C GLU A 22 1.34 6.34 7.89
N LEU A 23 0.46 7.15 8.48
CA LEU A 23 0.73 8.55 8.83
C LEU A 23 1.47 8.71 10.18
N GLY A 24 1.66 7.62 10.94
CA GLY A 24 2.25 7.68 12.28
C GLY A 24 1.43 8.48 13.30
N ILE A 25 0.12 8.64 13.10
CA ILE A 25 -0.77 9.35 14.02
C ILE A 25 -1.60 8.37 14.86
N PRO A 26 -1.86 8.66 16.14
CA PRO A 26 -2.74 7.83 16.97
C PRO A 26 -4.15 7.74 16.38
N ALA A 27 -4.74 6.55 16.40
CA ALA A 27 -6.15 6.37 16.04
C ALA A 27 -6.89 5.43 16.99
N VAL A 28 -8.15 5.76 17.24
CA VAL A 28 -9.13 4.89 17.92
C VAL A 28 -10.31 4.70 16.96
N VAL A 29 -10.57 3.45 16.60
CA VAL A 29 -11.63 3.05 15.66
C VAL A 29 -12.64 2.17 16.38
N GLY A 30 -13.92 2.22 15.97
CA GLY A 30 -14.99 1.54 16.68
C GLY A 30 -15.37 2.22 18.01
N ALA A 31 -15.09 3.53 18.15
CA ALA A 31 -15.43 4.32 19.33
C ALA A 31 -16.93 4.65 19.34
N ASN A 32 -17.75 3.69 19.76
CA ASN A 32 -19.21 3.84 19.81
C ASN A 32 -19.63 5.13 20.55
N ASN A 33 -20.55 5.89 19.96
CA ASN A 33 -21.04 7.20 20.45
C ASN A 33 -20.01 8.34 20.50
N ALA A 34 -18.82 8.20 19.90
CA ALA A 34 -17.83 9.27 19.88
C ALA A 34 -18.38 10.60 19.31
N THR A 35 -19.20 10.59 18.25
CA THR A 35 -19.76 11.83 17.66
C THR A 35 -20.84 12.48 18.54
N LYS A 36 -21.47 11.70 19.42
CA LYS A 36 -22.42 12.23 20.40
C LYS A 36 -21.71 12.90 21.57
N VAL A 37 -20.61 12.29 22.04
CA VAL A 37 -19.84 12.74 23.19
C VAL A 37 -18.86 13.87 22.84
N LEU A 38 -18.17 13.75 21.71
CA LEU A 38 -17.18 14.72 21.24
C LEU A 38 -17.86 15.83 20.43
N LYS A 39 -17.55 17.08 20.76
CA LYS A 39 -18.08 18.29 20.11
C LYS A 39 -16.96 19.11 19.49
N ALA A 40 -17.29 19.89 18.46
CA ALA A 40 -16.35 20.80 17.83
C ALA A 40 -15.74 21.75 18.87
N GLY A 41 -14.42 21.95 18.83
CA GLY A 41 -13.68 22.76 19.80
C GLY A 41 -13.27 22.04 21.08
N MET A 42 -13.71 20.79 21.32
CA MET A 42 -13.24 20.01 22.47
C MET A 42 -11.79 19.57 22.30
N VAL A 43 -10.96 19.85 23.32
CA VAL A 43 -9.60 19.32 23.41
C VAL A 43 -9.66 17.91 24.00
N ILE A 44 -9.06 16.95 23.29
CA ILE A 44 -8.98 15.55 23.68
C ILE A 44 -7.56 15.01 23.54
N THR A 45 -7.27 13.97 24.29
CA THR A 45 -6.05 13.15 24.16
C THR A 45 -6.46 11.78 23.64
N VAL A 46 -5.80 11.30 22.58
CA VAL A 46 -6.08 10.01 21.96
C VAL A 46 -4.89 9.09 22.16
N ASN A 47 -5.10 8.01 22.92
CA ASN A 47 -4.11 6.93 23.07
C ASN A 47 -4.50 5.76 22.15
N GLY A 48 -3.86 5.70 20.97
CA GLY A 48 -4.11 4.64 19.99
C GLY A 48 -3.60 3.25 20.41
N GLY A 49 -2.66 3.17 21.35
CA GLY A 49 -2.14 1.89 21.87
C GLY A 49 -3.13 1.21 22.82
N GLU A 50 -3.79 1.99 23.68
CA GLU A 50 -4.82 1.47 24.60
C GLU A 50 -6.24 1.55 24.07
N GLY A 51 -6.46 2.22 22.93
CA GLY A 51 -7.80 2.44 22.39
C GLY A 51 -8.65 3.42 23.21
N LYS A 52 -8.02 4.33 23.98
CA LYS A 52 -8.71 5.23 24.92
C LYS A 52 -8.67 6.69 24.49
N ILE A 53 -9.75 7.41 24.79
CA ILE A 53 -9.91 8.83 24.52
C ILE A 53 -10.16 9.55 25.85
N TYR A 54 -9.36 10.56 26.15
CA TYR A 54 -9.45 11.34 27.38
C TYR A 54 -9.81 12.78 27.08
N LYS A 55 -10.51 13.43 28.02
CA LYS A 55 -10.81 14.86 27.94
C LYS A 55 -9.58 15.67 28.34
N GLY A 56 -9.29 16.75 27.62
CA GLY A 56 -8.13 17.62 27.84
C GLY A 56 -6.92 17.22 27.00
N GLY A 57 -5.94 18.12 26.90
CA GLY A 57 -4.70 17.90 26.17
C GLY A 57 -3.59 17.47 27.13
N HIS A 58 -3.14 16.22 27.04
CA HIS A 58 -1.88 15.81 27.64
C HIS A 58 -0.72 16.18 26.70
N ALA A 59 0.37 16.65 27.29
CA ALA A 59 1.65 16.74 26.58
C ALA A 59 2.03 15.35 26.05
N PRO A 60 2.58 15.24 24.82
CA PRO A 60 3.00 13.95 24.30
C PRO A 60 3.95 13.29 25.28
N ALA A 61 3.63 12.06 25.71
CA ALA A 61 4.60 11.24 26.43
C ALA A 61 5.86 11.16 25.56
N ALA A 62 7.02 11.49 26.13
CA ALA A 62 8.30 11.46 25.44
C ALA A 62 8.44 10.13 24.71
N ALA A 63 8.80 10.20 23.43
CA ALA A 63 8.98 9.05 22.54
C ALA A 63 9.72 7.94 23.30
N SER A 64 9.11 6.74 23.33
CA SER A 64 9.74 5.58 23.95
C SER A 64 11.17 5.44 23.42
N SER A 65 12.10 5.27 24.36
CA SER A 65 13.52 5.12 24.10
C SER A 65 13.78 4.22 22.90
N VAL A 66 14.48 4.76 21.90
CA VAL A 66 15.05 3.99 20.81
C VAL A 66 16.01 3.01 21.45
N ARG A 67 15.62 1.73 21.53
CA ARG A 67 16.53 0.67 21.95
C ARG A 67 17.75 0.67 21.02
N PRO A 68 18.98 0.50 21.53
CA PRO A 68 20.16 0.47 20.69
C PRO A 68 19.99 -0.59 19.61
N VAL A 69 20.16 -0.17 18.36
CA VAL A 69 20.06 -1.02 17.17
C VAL A 69 21.10 -2.14 17.32
N ALA A 70 20.64 -3.36 17.56
CA ALA A 70 21.48 -4.55 17.45
C ALA A 70 22.08 -4.60 16.03
N LEU A 71 23.25 -5.24 15.87
CA LEU A 71 23.88 -5.40 14.56
C LEU A 71 22.83 -5.83 13.51
N PRO A 72 22.79 -5.18 12.33
CA PRO A 72 21.72 -5.37 11.38
C PRO A 72 21.63 -6.85 10.97
N LEU A 73 20.56 -7.51 11.42
CA LEU A 73 20.25 -8.89 11.07
C LEU A 73 20.08 -8.97 9.56
N LYS A 74 20.91 -9.79 8.90
CA LYS A 74 20.80 -10.08 7.48
C LYS A 74 19.86 -11.26 7.28
N THR A 75 18.88 -11.09 6.38
CA THR A 75 17.92 -12.11 5.99
C THR A 75 17.96 -12.29 4.47
N ALA A 76 17.60 -13.49 3.99
CA ALA A 76 17.50 -13.77 2.55
C ALA A 76 16.23 -13.13 1.97
N THR A 77 15.14 -13.21 2.72
CA THR A 77 13.86 -12.53 2.48
C THR A 77 14.04 -11.06 2.78
N LYS A 78 13.73 -10.20 1.81
CA LYS A 78 13.87 -8.75 1.98
C LYS A 78 12.74 -8.20 2.83
N LEU A 79 13.06 -7.28 3.74
CA LEU A 79 12.07 -6.52 4.49
C LEU A 79 11.90 -5.16 3.83
N TYR A 80 10.70 -4.93 3.34
CA TYR A 80 10.27 -3.65 2.81
C TYR A 80 9.33 -2.94 3.79
N VAL A 81 9.07 -1.67 3.51
CA VAL A 81 8.12 -0.86 4.27
C VAL A 81 6.98 -0.36 3.38
N ASN A 82 5.80 -0.24 3.98
CA ASN A 82 4.61 0.42 3.45
C ASN A 82 4.67 1.90 3.87
N LEU A 83 4.72 2.82 2.90
CA LEU A 83 4.81 4.25 3.17
C LEU A 83 3.80 5.05 2.33
N ALA A 84 3.36 6.16 2.90
CA ALA A 84 2.50 7.15 2.24
C ALA A 84 2.99 8.59 2.46
N GLU A 85 3.65 8.89 3.59
CA GLU A 85 4.09 10.24 3.93
C GLU A 85 5.56 10.53 3.60
N PRO A 86 5.86 11.62 2.86
CA PRO A 86 7.24 12.02 2.55
C PRO A 86 8.09 12.31 3.79
N GLU A 87 7.50 12.85 4.86
CA GLU A 87 8.19 13.23 6.11
C GLU A 87 8.79 12.00 6.83
N LEU A 88 8.14 10.84 6.72
CA LEU A 88 8.61 9.59 7.30
C LEU A 88 9.71 8.92 6.46
N ALA A 89 9.88 9.30 5.19
CA ALA A 89 10.78 8.62 4.26
C ALA A 89 12.23 8.59 4.75
N HIS A 90 12.77 9.74 5.15
CA HIS A 90 14.16 9.85 5.60
C HIS A 90 14.39 9.04 6.89
N ARG A 91 13.55 9.22 7.91
CA ARG A 91 13.67 8.50 9.18
C ARG A 91 13.58 6.99 8.98
N THR A 92 12.62 6.54 8.19
CA THR A 92 12.42 5.10 7.91
C THR A 92 13.59 4.53 7.12
N SER A 93 14.19 5.30 6.22
CA SER A 93 15.35 4.86 5.44
C SER A 93 16.59 4.55 6.29
N LEU A 94 16.70 5.11 7.50
CA LEU A 94 17.79 4.86 8.44
C LEU A 94 17.59 3.58 9.28
N GLN A 95 16.40 2.98 9.25
CA GLN A 95 16.10 1.72 9.94
C GLN A 95 16.56 0.52 9.12
N ASN A 96 16.50 -0.69 9.70
CA ASN A 96 16.93 -1.92 9.06
C ASN A 96 15.94 -2.42 7.98
N VAL A 97 15.79 -1.66 6.90
CA VAL A 97 14.87 -1.92 5.77
C VAL A 97 15.61 -1.96 4.43
N ASP A 98 15.14 -2.84 3.54
CA ASP A 98 15.74 -3.12 2.24
C ASP A 98 15.13 -2.29 1.09
N GLY A 99 14.13 -1.46 1.36
CA GLY A 99 13.42 -0.65 0.37
C GLY A 99 11.96 -0.37 0.76
N VAL A 100 11.20 0.18 -0.19
CA VAL A 100 9.75 0.44 -0.05
C VAL A 100 9.01 -0.52 -0.95
N GLY A 101 8.16 -1.36 -0.37
CA GLY A 101 7.42 -2.43 -1.07
C GLY A 101 6.04 -1.98 -1.51
N LEU A 102 5.52 -0.92 -0.87
CA LEU A 102 4.28 -0.25 -1.24
C LEU A 102 4.40 1.24 -0.92
N LEU A 103 4.62 2.06 -1.96
CA LEU A 103 4.42 3.51 -1.89
C LEU A 103 3.06 3.84 -2.51
N ARG A 104 2.15 4.36 -1.69
CA ARG A 104 0.78 4.72 -2.08
C ARG A 104 0.70 6.09 -2.73
N ALA A 105 -0.01 6.19 -3.85
CA ALA A 105 -0.26 7.46 -4.54
C ALA A 105 -1.28 8.35 -3.79
N GLU A 106 -2.21 7.72 -3.09
CA GLU A 106 -3.44 8.32 -2.58
C GLU A 106 -3.17 9.52 -1.68
N PHE A 107 -2.19 9.43 -0.79
CA PHE A 107 -1.86 10.52 0.12
C PHE A 107 -1.27 11.73 -0.61
N MET A 108 -0.35 11.51 -1.56
CA MET A 108 0.19 12.59 -2.39
C MET A 108 -0.93 13.25 -3.23
N MET A 109 -1.88 12.46 -3.74
CA MET A 109 -3.03 12.97 -4.48
C MET A 109 -4.00 13.76 -3.59
N ALA A 110 -4.27 13.28 -2.37
CA ALA A 110 -5.08 13.99 -1.40
C ALA A 110 -4.44 15.32 -0.97
N GLN A 111 -3.12 15.39 -0.87
CA GLN A 111 -2.39 16.65 -0.62
C GLN A 111 -2.45 17.63 -1.80
N ILE A 112 -2.56 17.13 -3.04
CA ILE A 112 -2.86 17.99 -4.20
C ILE A 112 -4.28 18.57 -4.05
N GLY A 113 -5.22 17.77 -3.54
CA GLY A 113 -6.55 18.21 -3.08
C GLY A 113 -7.55 18.53 -4.20
N ILE A 114 -7.15 18.44 -5.46
CA ILE A 114 -7.97 18.75 -6.63
C ILE A 114 -8.04 17.51 -7.51
N HIS A 115 -9.23 17.21 -8.02
CA HIS A 115 -9.43 16.10 -8.93
C HIS A 115 -8.53 16.23 -10.18
N PRO A 116 -7.78 15.18 -10.59
CA PRO A 116 -6.84 15.30 -11.70
C PRO A 116 -7.50 15.71 -13.03
N LYS A 117 -8.71 15.20 -13.32
CA LYS A 117 -9.47 15.63 -14.51
C LYS A 117 -9.89 17.10 -14.47
N LYS A 118 -10.14 17.67 -13.29
CA LYS A 118 -10.38 19.10 -13.17
C LYS A 118 -9.13 19.89 -13.54
N LEU A 119 -7.96 19.47 -13.08
CA LEU A 119 -6.70 20.09 -13.46
C LEU A 119 -6.42 19.96 -14.96
N ILE A 120 -6.83 18.87 -15.61
CA ILE A 120 -6.75 18.72 -17.06
C ILE A 120 -7.69 19.70 -17.75
N HIS A 121 -8.96 19.74 -17.34
CA HIS A 121 -9.97 20.65 -17.89
C HIS A 121 -9.57 22.13 -17.76
N ASP A 122 -9.02 22.51 -16.61
CA ASP A 122 -8.56 23.88 -16.32
C ASP A 122 -7.20 24.21 -16.99
N GLY A 123 -6.62 23.32 -17.80
CA GLY A 123 -5.31 23.51 -18.44
C GLY A 123 -4.10 23.49 -17.49
N LYS A 124 -4.30 23.04 -16.24
CA LYS A 124 -3.35 23.08 -15.12
C LYS A 124 -2.70 21.73 -14.81
N LYS A 125 -2.66 20.80 -15.78
CA LYS A 125 -2.12 19.43 -15.60
C LYS A 125 -0.71 19.36 -15.02
N LYS A 126 0.15 20.36 -15.30
CA LYS A 126 1.53 20.42 -14.76
C LYS A 126 1.57 20.47 -13.24
N ILE A 127 0.57 21.11 -12.59
CA ILE A 127 0.50 21.17 -11.12
C ILE A 127 0.44 19.76 -10.53
N PHE A 128 -0.34 18.86 -11.13
CA PHE A 128 -0.43 17.47 -10.68
C PHE A 128 0.90 16.74 -10.89
N ILE A 129 1.45 16.81 -12.11
CA ILE A 129 2.69 16.13 -12.50
C ILE A 129 3.85 16.56 -11.59
N ASP A 130 4.04 17.87 -11.39
CA ASP A 130 5.17 18.42 -10.65
C ASP A 130 5.07 18.09 -9.15
N LYS A 131 3.87 18.21 -8.56
CA LYS A 131 3.64 17.85 -7.14
C LYS A 131 3.85 16.36 -6.90
N LEU A 132 3.30 15.50 -7.76
CA LEU A 132 3.48 14.05 -7.64
C LEU A 132 4.96 13.66 -7.83
N ALA A 133 5.63 14.21 -8.84
CA ALA A 133 7.04 13.97 -9.10
C ALA A 133 7.92 14.41 -7.91
N HIS A 134 7.61 15.54 -7.28
CA HIS A 134 8.33 16.01 -6.09
C HIS A 134 8.15 15.07 -4.88
N GLY A 135 6.93 14.58 -4.64
CA GLY A 135 6.66 13.59 -3.61
C GLY A 135 7.46 12.30 -3.85
N LEU A 136 7.38 11.75 -5.07
CA LEU A 136 8.12 10.55 -5.48
C LEU A 136 9.65 10.74 -5.38
N GLU A 137 10.17 11.91 -5.77
CA GLU A 137 11.59 12.25 -5.66
C GLU A 137 12.08 12.14 -4.21
N THR A 138 11.29 12.61 -3.25
CA THR A 138 11.63 12.56 -1.81
C THR A 138 11.87 11.13 -1.34
N PHE A 139 10.95 10.21 -1.64
CA PHE A 139 11.11 8.79 -1.29
C PHE A 139 12.29 8.16 -2.02
N CYS A 140 12.42 8.40 -3.32
CA CYS A 140 13.48 7.79 -4.11
C CYS A 140 14.87 8.21 -3.64
N ARG A 141 15.06 9.48 -3.26
CA ARG A 141 16.33 9.99 -2.70
C ARG A 141 16.65 9.37 -1.35
N ALA A 142 15.65 9.28 -0.45
CA ALA A 142 15.86 8.70 0.88
C ALA A 142 16.28 7.23 0.82
N PHE A 143 15.72 6.46 -0.12
CA PHE A 143 15.97 5.03 -0.20
C PHE A 143 17.12 4.64 -1.14
N ALA A 144 17.61 5.52 -2.02
CA ALA A 144 18.63 5.18 -3.01
C ALA A 144 19.86 4.48 -2.40
N PRO A 145 20.36 3.36 -2.98
CA PRO A 145 19.91 2.71 -4.22
C PRO A 145 18.79 1.67 -4.02
N ARG A 146 18.24 1.51 -2.82
CA ARG A 146 17.16 0.54 -2.52
C ARG A 146 15.90 0.85 -3.32
N PRO A 147 15.15 -0.18 -3.76
CA PRO A 147 13.97 -0.01 -4.59
C PRO A 147 12.84 0.73 -3.85
N VAL A 148 12.08 1.51 -4.62
CA VAL A 148 10.83 2.13 -4.21
C VAL A 148 9.75 1.67 -5.17
N VAL A 149 8.87 0.78 -4.72
CA VAL A 149 7.76 0.25 -5.52
C VAL A 149 6.56 1.18 -5.39
N TYR A 150 6.32 2.01 -6.40
CA TYR A 150 5.18 2.90 -6.45
C TYR A 150 3.96 2.19 -7.02
N ARG A 151 2.88 2.14 -6.24
CA ARG A 151 1.56 1.72 -6.71
C ARG A 151 0.86 2.93 -7.31
N THR A 152 0.42 2.82 -8.57
CA THR A 152 -0.39 3.85 -9.21
C THR A 152 -1.72 4.04 -8.47
N SER A 153 -2.41 5.15 -8.73
CA SER A 153 -3.63 5.49 -8.00
C SER A 153 -4.67 4.39 -8.06
N ASP A 154 -5.06 3.92 -6.87
CA ASP A 154 -6.12 2.94 -6.67
C ASP A 154 -7.30 3.56 -5.90
N LEU A 155 -7.46 4.88 -5.98
CA LEU A 155 -8.61 5.57 -5.40
C LEU A 155 -9.91 5.04 -6.02
N LYS A 156 -10.88 4.77 -5.15
CA LYS A 156 -12.26 4.44 -5.52
C LYS A 156 -12.98 5.72 -5.97
N THR A 157 -14.09 5.57 -6.69
CA THR A 157 -14.88 6.71 -7.18
C THR A 157 -15.35 7.63 -6.06
N ASN A 158 -15.81 7.08 -4.93
CA ASN A 158 -16.20 7.86 -3.76
C ASN A 158 -15.05 8.71 -3.20
N GLU A 159 -13.83 8.19 -3.16
CA GLU A 159 -12.67 8.93 -2.67
C GLU A 159 -12.25 10.04 -3.66
N TYR A 160 -12.33 9.78 -4.97
CA TYR A 160 -12.11 10.83 -5.97
C TYR A 160 -13.18 11.93 -5.90
N ARG A 161 -14.45 11.59 -5.59
CA ARG A 161 -15.54 12.56 -5.44
C ARG A 161 -15.33 13.54 -4.30
N ASP A 162 -14.57 13.15 -3.28
CA ASP A 162 -14.25 13.99 -2.12
C ASP A 162 -13.14 15.01 -2.42
N LEU A 163 -12.44 14.90 -3.55
CA LEU A 163 -11.52 15.92 -4.03
C LEU A 163 -12.27 17.13 -4.61
N VAL A 164 -11.63 18.30 -4.59
CA VAL A 164 -12.21 19.51 -5.19
C VAL A 164 -12.47 19.29 -6.69
N GLY A 165 -13.73 19.44 -7.10
CA GLY A 165 -14.21 19.19 -8.46
C GLY A 165 -14.43 17.72 -8.82
N GLY A 166 -14.27 16.79 -7.86
CA GLY A 166 -14.40 15.34 -8.14
C GLY A 166 -15.81 14.93 -8.54
N ARG A 167 -16.84 15.54 -7.94
CA ARG A 167 -18.25 15.23 -8.22
C ARG A 167 -18.66 15.43 -9.68
N ASP A 168 -17.97 16.29 -10.42
CA ASP A 168 -18.26 16.58 -11.83
C ASP A 168 -17.76 15.49 -12.77
N PHE A 169 -16.79 14.68 -12.32
CA PHE A 169 -16.10 13.70 -13.17
C PHE A 169 -16.28 12.24 -12.73
N GLU A 170 -16.97 12.02 -11.61
CA GLU A 170 -16.99 10.73 -10.93
C GLU A 170 -18.43 10.26 -10.69
N PRO A 171 -18.79 9.06 -11.20
CA PRO A 171 -20.13 8.52 -11.02
C PRO A 171 -20.40 8.14 -9.56
N GLN A 172 -21.68 8.00 -9.20
CA GLN A 172 -22.05 7.33 -7.97
C GLN A 172 -22.11 5.83 -8.23
N GLU A 173 -21.39 5.05 -7.43
CA GLU A 173 -21.41 3.60 -7.52
C GLU A 173 -22.05 2.99 -6.28
N PRO A 174 -22.87 1.93 -6.44
CA PRO A 174 -23.44 1.23 -5.29
C PRO A 174 -22.36 0.52 -4.48
N ASN A 175 -21.31 0.02 -5.14
CA ASN A 175 -20.21 -0.72 -4.50
C ASN A 175 -18.85 -0.21 -5.00
N PRO A 176 -18.33 0.91 -4.47
CA PRO A 176 -17.05 1.48 -4.91
C PRO A 176 -15.86 0.53 -4.75
N MET A 177 -15.92 -0.42 -3.81
CA MET A 177 -14.86 -1.42 -3.60
C MET A 177 -14.58 -2.26 -4.86
N MET A 178 -15.63 -2.67 -5.58
CA MET A 178 -15.57 -3.51 -6.79
C MET A 178 -15.71 -2.70 -8.08
N GLY A 179 -15.87 -1.38 -7.96
CA GLY A 179 -16.27 -0.47 -9.02
C GLY A 179 -15.12 0.09 -9.87
N TYR A 180 -15.28 1.33 -10.31
CA TYR A 180 -14.48 1.99 -11.33
C TYR A 180 -13.10 2.48 -10.82
N ARG A 181 -12.17 1.53 -10.64
CA ARG A 181 -10.82 1.74 -10.10
C ARG A 181 -9.74 0.87 -10.75
N GLY A 182 -8.48 1.17 -10.40
CA GLY A 182 -7.26 0.46 -10.81
C GLY A 182 -7.12 0.32 -12.33
N ALA A 183 -6.60 -0.82 -12.78
CA ALA A 183 -6.28 -1.08 -14.19
C ALA A 183 -7.42 -0.76 -15.16
N TYR A 184 -8.66 -1.13 -14.82
CA TYR A 184 -9.82 -0.86 -15.67
C TYR A 184 -10.04 0.64 -15.91
N ARG A 185 -9.90 1.47 -14.87
CA ARG A 185 -9.97 2.93 -14.99
C ARG A 185 -8.90 3.46 -15.93
N TYR A 186 -7.67 2.94 -15.87
CA TYR A 186 -6.56 3.40 -16.72
C TYR A 186 -6.82 3.14 -18.21
N ILE A 187 -7.54 2.06 -18.53
CA ILE A 187 -7.83 1.68 -19.91
C ILE A 187 -9.02 2.47 -20.45
N CYS A 188 -10.07 2.63 -19.64
CA CYS A 188 -11.27 3.37 -20.06
C CYS A 188 -11.03 4.87 -20.13
N ASP A 189 -10.20 5.42 -19.24
CA ASP A 189 -9.89 6.84 -19.17
C ASP A 189 -8.41 7.06 -18.82
N PRO A 190 -7.51 7.01 -19.82
CA PRO A 190 -6.08 7.04 -19.61
C PRO A 190 -5.57 8.41 -19.16
N ALA A 191 -6.36 9.48 -19.26
CA ALA A 191 -5.89 10.85 -19.11
C ALA A 191 -5.25 11.12 -17.73
N VAL A 192 -5.79 10.53 -16.66
CA VAL A 192 -5.21 10.64 -15.30
C VAL A 192 -3.96 9.78 -15.15
N PHE A 193 -4.00 8.56 -15.68
CA PHE A 193 -2.88 7.62 -15.63
C PHE A 193 -1.65 8.17 -16.39
N GLU A 194 -1.87 8.82 -17.52
CA GLU A 194 -0.82 9.52 -18.29
C GLU A 194 -0.11 10.58 -17.46
N LEU A 195 -0.81 11.32 -16.59
CA LEU A 195 -0.16 12.29 -15.70
C LEU A 195 0.76 11.60 -14.67
N GLU A 196 0.34 10.45 -14.12
CA GLU A 196 1.19 9.65 -13.23
C GLU A 196 2.43 9.12 -13.96
N LEU A 197 2.27 8.59 -15.18
CA LEU A 197 3.38 8.12 -16.00
C LEU A 197 4.37 9.24 -16.33
N GLU A 198 3.89 10.45 -16.64
CA GLU A 198 4.75 11.62 -16.85
C GLU A 198 5.51 12.03 -15.59
N ALA A 199 4.88 11.96 -14.42
CA ALA A 199 5.55 12.21 -13.14
C ALA A 199 6.66 11.18 -12.89
N ILE A 200 6.37 9.89 -13.09
CA ILE A 200 7.35 8.79 -12.97
C ILE A 200 8.52 8.99 -13.95
N LYS A 201 8.24 9.33 -15.21
CA LYS A 201 9.28 9.64 -16.21
C LYS A 201 10.15 10.79 -15.79
N SER A 202 9.55 11.87 -15.27
CA SER A 202 10.29 13.04 -14.77
C SER A 202 11.30 12.63 -13.69
N VAL A 203 10.87 11.86 -12.69
CA VAL A 203 11.72 11.37 -11.60
C VAL A 203 12.82 10.43 -12.13
N ARG A 204 12.48 9.48 -12.98
CA ARG A 204 13.44 8.48 -13.47
C ARG A 204 14.44 9.03 -14.48
N ASN A 205 14.02 9.92 -15.37
CA ASN A 205 14.83 10.37 -16.50
C ASN A 205 15.50 11.70 -16.23
N LYS A 206 14.77 12.70 -15.70
CA LYS A 206 15.34 14.02 -15.40
C LYS A 206 16.16 14.00 -14.11
N LYS A 207 15.64 13.35 -13.05
CA LYS A 207 16.32 13.27 -11.74
C LYS A 207 17.27 12.06 -11.60
N ARG A 208 17.31 11.19 -12.62
CA ARG A 208 18.15 9.96 -12.68
C ARG A 208 17.92 8.98 -11.53
N LEU A 209 16.76 9.01 -10.87
CA LEU A 209 16.40 8.10 -9.79
C LEU A 209 15.87 6.79 -10.36
N LYS A 210 16.77 5.85 -10.63
CA LYS A 210 16.43 4.56 -11.27
C LYS A 210 15.83 3.53 -10.31
N ASN A 211 15.80 3.79 -9.02
CA ASN A 211 15.21 2.89 -8.02
C ASN A 211 13.67 2.96 -7.93
N LEU A 212 13.00 3.85 -8.67
CA LEU A 212 11.54 3.92 -8.73
C LEU A 212 10.94 2.85 -9.65
N TRP A 213 10.28 1.85 -9.08
CA TRP A 213 9.56 0.81 -9.82
C TRP A 213 8.05 1.09 -9.83
N LEU A 214 7.34 0.43 -10.75
CA LEU A 214 5.91 0.64 -10.96
C LEU A 214 5.13 -0.61 -10.61
N MET A 215 4.03 -0.45 -9.90
CA MET A 215 3.08 -1.52 -9.57
C MET A 215 1.67 -1.13 -9.97
N ILE A 216 0.99 -2.02 -10.69
CA ILE A 216 -0.38 -1.81 -11.17
C ILE A 216 -1.37 -2.50 -10.22
N PRO A 217 -2.32 -1.75 -9.63
CA PRO A 217 -3.38 -2.28 -8.77
C PRO A 217 -4.61 -2.74 -9.56
N TYR A 218 -5.42 -3.56 -8.90
CA TYR A 218 -6.77 -3.96 -9.26
C TYR A 218 -6.91 -4.44 -10.71
N VAL A 219 -5.95 -5.25 -11.15
CA VAL A 219 -5.93 -5.87 -12.48
C VAL A 219 -6.84 -7.09 -12.47
N ARG A 220 -8.00 -7.03 -13.14
CA ARG A 220 -9.01 -8.10 -13.11
C ARG A 220 -8.69 -9.24 -14.07
N THR A 221 -8.14 -8.91 -15.23
CA THR A 221 -7.90 -9.85 -16.33
C THR A 221 -6.54 -9.65 -17.00
N VAL A 222 -6.03 -10.70 -17.63
CA VAL A 222 -4.77 -10.64 -18.40
C VAL A 222 -4.85 -9.66 -19.57
N LYS A 223 -6.06 -9.49 -20.14
CA LYS A 223 -6.32 -8.48 -21.17
C LYS A 223 -6.14 -7.07 -20.62
N GLU A 224 -6.68 -6.78 -19.43
CA GLU A 224 -6.46 -5.48 -18.77
C GLU A 224 -4.97 -5.20 -18.55
N LEU A 225 -4.23 -6.18 -18.02
CA LEU A 225 -2.77 -6.04 -17.84
C LEU A 225 -2.07 -5.69 -19.16
N SER A 226 -2.45 -6.37 -20.24
CA SER A 226 -1.87 -6.18 -21.57
C SER A 226 -2.14 -4.77 -22.12
N GLU A 227 -3.35 -4.25 -21.95
CA GLU A 227 -3.71 -2.89 -22.36
C GLU A 227 -2.97 -1.83 -21.51
N VAL A 228 -2.94 -1.98 -20.18
CA VAL A 228 -2.18 -1.07 -19.31
C VAL A 228 -0.70 -1.05 -19.69
N LYS A 229 -0.11 -2.20 -20.02
CA LYS A 229 1.28 -2.28 -20.49
C LYS A 229 1.52 -1.51 -21.79
N LYS A 230 0.56 -1.51 -22.72
CA LYS A 230 0.65 -0.71 -23.96
C LYS A 230 0.67 0.78 -23.63
N LEU A 231 -0.15 1.24 -22.69
CA LEU A 231 -0.16 2.64 -22.22
C LEU A 231 1.19 3.02 -21.59
N ILE A 232 1.72 2.16 -20.70
CA ILE A 232 3.05 2.36 -20.09
C ILE A 232 4.14 2.46 -21.17
N ALA A 233 4.14 1.54 -22.14
CA ALA A 233 5.11 1.53 -23.23
C ALA A 233 4.99 2.77 -24.14
N THR A 234 3.76 3.19 -24.47
CA THR A 234 3.49 4.39 -25.30
C THR A 234 3.96 5.66 -24.60
N SER A 235 3.91 5.69 -23.26
CA SER A 235 4.51 6.79 -22.49
C SER A 235 6.04 6.81 -22.56
N GLY A 236 6.70 5.77 -23.06
CA GLY A 236 8.18 5.66 -23.12
C GLY A 236 8.81 5.08 -21.85
N LEU A 237 8.02 4.38 -21.03
CA LEU A 237 8.50 3.57 -19.91
C LEU A 237 8.57 2.10 -20.33
N HIS A 238 9.77 1.51 -20.34
CA HIS A 238 9.98 0.12 -20.74
C HIS A 238 10.66 -0.67 -19.64
N ARG A 239 10.19 -1.92 -19.44
CA ARG A 239 10.80 -2.86 -18.51
C ARG A 239 12.28 -3.04 -18.86
N SER A 240 13.12 -3.02 -17.84
CA SER A 240 14.57 -3.18 -17.98
C SER A 240 15.17 -3.72 -16.68
N THR A 241 16.50 -3.83 -16.62
CA THR A 241 17.21 -4.09 -15.36
C THR A 241 16.92 -3.00 -14.31
N GLY A 242 16.79 -1.74 -14.75
CA GLY A 242 16.55 -0.59 -13.89
C GLY A 242 15.08 -0.16 -13.73
N PHE A 243 14.12 -0.74 -14.47
CA PHE A 243 12.70 -0.45 -14.31
C PHE A 243 11.91 -1.75 -14.27
N LYS A 244 11.36 -2.06 -13.10
CA LYS A 244 10.54 -3.25 -12.88
C LYS A 244 9.06 -2.88 -12.90
N LEU A 245 8.27 -3.74 -13.53
CA LEU A 245 6.82 -3.65 -13.53
C LEU A 245 6.25 -4.77 -12.68
N TRP A 246 5.57 -4.41 -11.61
CA TRP A 246 4.88 -5.32 -10.72
C TRP A 246 3.37 -5.24 -10.90
N MET A 247 2.68 -6.27 -10.42
CA MET A 247 1.22 -6.33 -10.37
C MET A 247 0.79 -6.64 -8.95
N MET A 248 -0.29 -6.02 -8.46
CA MET A 248 -0.92 -6.51 -7.24
C MET A 248 -1.75 -7.77 -7.49
N VAL A 249 -1.54 -8.76 -6.63
CA VAL A 249 -2.36 -9.98 -6.57
C VAL A 249 -3.35 -9.77 -5.43
N GLU A 250 -4.51 -9.24 -5.78
CA GLU A 250 -5.50 -8.79 -4.80
C GLU A 250 -6.94 -9.17 -5.18
N ILE A 251 -7.12 -9.87 -6.31
CA ILE A 251 -8.39 -10.38 -6.82
C ILE A 251 -8.25 -11.90 -6.98
N PRO A 252 -9.29 -12.71 -6.68
CA PRO A 252 -9.21 -14.17 -6.82
C PRO A 252 -8.77 -14.64 -8.21
N SER A 253 -9.17 -13.95 -9.30
CA SER A 253 -8.71 -14.27 -10.66
C SER A 253 -7.19 -14.20 -10.80
N ASN A 254 -6.53 -13.28 -10.08
CA ASN A 254 -5.07 -13.11 -10.10
C ASN A 254 -4.38 -14.32 -9.49
N VAL A 255 -4.98 -14.94 -8.46
CA VAL A 255 -4.45 -16.15 -7.81
C VAL A 255 -4.68 -17.39 -8.68
N ILE A 256 -5.85 -17.48 -9.31
CA ILE A 256 -6.23 -18.63 -10.14
C ILE A 256 -5.34 -18.68 -11.40
N LEU A 257 -5.17 -17.54 -12.08
CA LEU A 257 -4.50 -17.41 -13.39
C LEU A 257 -3.14 -16.73 -13.30
N LEU A 258 -2.46 -16.80 -12.14
CA LEU A 258 -1.22 -16.06 -11.90
C LEU A 258 -0.14 -16.36 -12.95
N ASP A 259 -0.04 -17.61 -13.38
CA ASP A 259 0.84 -18.05 -14.48
C ASP A 259 0.63 -17.23 -15.75
N LYS A 260 -0.63 -17.00 -16.15
CA LYS A 260 -0.98 -16.22 -17.35
C LYS A 260 -0.66 -14.74 -17.20
N PHE A 261 -0.85 -14.17 -16.01
CA PHE A 261 -0.43 -12.80 -15.73
C PHE A 261 1.10 -12.66 -15.78
N ILE A 262 1.84 -13.65 -15.28
CA ILE A 262 3.30 -13.67 -15.34
C ILE A 262 3.79 -13.77 -16.79
N GLU A 263 3.21 -14.68 -17.57
CA GLU A 263 3.49 -14.85 -19.01
C GLU A 263 3.20 -13.58 -19.82
N ALA A 264 2.16 -12.82 -19.44
CA ALA A 264 1.88 -11.52 -20.03
C ALA A 264 2.98 -10.49 -19.78
N GLY A 265 3.92 -10.77 -18.87
CA GLY A 265 5.22 -10.10 -18.76
C GLY A 265 5.25 -9.03 -17.68
N ILE A 266 5.39 -9.48 -16.43
CA ILE A 266 5.70 -8.69 -15.23
C ILE A 266 7.00 -9.20 -14.59
N ASP A 267 7.62 -8.38 -13.73
CA ASP A 267 8.87 -8.71 -13.02
C ASP A 267 8.64 -9.22 -11.60
N GLY A 268 7.45 -8.97 -11.05
CA GLY A 268 7.10 -9.35 -9.69
C GLY A 268 5.64 -9.12 -9.38
N VAL A 269 5.22 -9.63 -8.24
CA VAL A 269 3.88 -9.43 -7.68
C VAL A 269 3.95 -8.97 -6.25
N SER A 270 2.97 -8.17 -5.84
CA SER A 270 2.71 -7.87 -4.43
C SER A 270 1.32 -8.34 -4.07
N ILE A 271 1.20 -9.23 -3.10
CA ILE A 271 -0.10 -9.72 -2.64
C ILE A 271 -0.71 -8.64 -1.75
N GLY A 272 -1.84 -8.09 -2.19
CA GLY A 272 -2.65 -7.16 -1.41
C GLY A 272 -3.59 -7.95 -0.50
N SER A 273 -3.12 -8.34 0.69
CA SER A 273 -3.85 -9.26 1.57
C SER A 273 -5.24 -8.75 1.94
N ASN A 274 -5.40 -7.43 2.07
CA ASN A 274 -6.64 -6.76 2.42
C ASN A 274 -7.76 -7.04 1.39
N ASP A 275 -7.58 -6.58 0.15
CA ASP A 275 -8.56 -6.72 -0.91
C ASP A 275 -8.75 -8.19 -1.29
N LEU A 276 -7.67 -8.98 -1.27
CA LEU A 276 -7.75 -10.43 -1.53
C LEU A 276 -8.63 -11.14 -0.50
N THR A 277 -8.45 -10.84 0.78
CA THR A 277 -9.27 -11.41 1.87
C THR A 277 -10.73 -10.98 1.74
N MET A 278 -10.98 -9.68 1.51
CA MET A 278 -12.34 -9.16 1.33
C MET A 278 -13.07 -9.87 0.17
N LEU A 279 -12.38 -10.10 -0.95
CA LEU A 279 -12.98 -10.73 -2.14
C LEU A 279 -13.09 -12.25 -2.04
N LEU A 280 -12.17 -12.93 -1.35
CA LEU A 280 -12.26 -14.38 -1.12
C LEU A 280 -13.38 -14.72 -0.13
N LEU A 281 -13.53 -13.94 0.94
CA LEU A 281 -14.53 -14.17 1.98
C LEU A 281 -15.87 -13.49 1.71
N GLY A 282 -15.93 -12.59 0.72
CA GLY A 282 -17.14 -11.81 0.43
C GLY A 282 -17.50 -10.81 1.53
N THR A 283 -16.50 -10.26 2.21
CA THR A 283 -16.68 -9.36 3.36
C THR A 283 -16.18 -7.96 3.06
N ASP A 284 -16.83 -6.94 3.62
CA ASP A 284 -16.30 -5.59 3.69
C ASP A 284 -15.88 -5.28 5.14
N ARG A 285 -14.58 -5.07 5.37
CA ARG A 285 -14.04 -4.80 6.71
C ARG A 285 -14.42 -3.43 7.28
N ASP A 286 -14.89 -2.50 6.44
CA ASP A 286 -15.40 -1.20 6.86
C ASP A 286 -16.91 -1.29 7.20
N ASN A 287 -17.58 -2.39 6.81
CA ASN A 287 -18.96 -2.69 7.20
C ASN A 287 -18.99 -3.43 8.55
N ALA A 288 -19.40 -2.72 9.60
CA ALA A 288 -19.42 -3.24 10.98
C ALA A 288 -20.21 -4.54 11.17
N GLU A 289 -21.22 -4.81 10.34
CA GLU A 289 -22.06 -6.02 10.46
C GLU A 289 -21.31 -7.30 10.06
N VAL A 290 -20.37 -7.20 9.14
CA VAL A 290 -19.62 -8.35 8.57
C VAL A 290 -18.12 -8.29 8.83
N ALA A 291 -17.60 -7.17 9.33
CA ALA A 291 -16.16 -6.96 9.56
C ALA A 291 -15.53 -7.99 10.51
N ARG A 292 -16.32 -8.63 11.38
CA ARG A 292 -15.85 -9.71 12.27
C ARG A 292 -15.44 -10.99 11.55
N GLU A 293 -15.97 -11.22 10.33
CA GLU A 293 -15.65 -12.38 9.50
C GLU A 293 -14.35 -12.16 8.69
N PHE A 294 -13.81 -10.93 8.69
CA PHE A 294 -12.54 -10.64 8.03
C PHE A 294 -11.38 -11.32 8.78
N SER A 295 -10.74 -12.29 8.14
CA SER A 295 -9.55 -12.96 8.67
C SER A 295 -8.54 -13.24 7.58
N GLU A 296 -7.36 -12.63 7.69
CA GLU A 296 -6.22 -12.91 6.79
C GLU A 296 -5.58 -14.28 7.07
N LEU A 297 -6.01 -14.96 8.13
CA LEU A 297 -5.58 -16.31 8.52
C LEU A 297 -6.60 -17.40 8.15
N ASP A 298 -7.72 -17.03 7.51
CA ASP A 298 -8.68 -18.01 7.00
C ASP A 298 -8.01 -18.98 6.02
N GLU A 299 -8.45 -20.24 6.02
CA GLU A 299 -7.85 -21.31 5.21
C GLU A 299 -7.88 -20.98 3.71
N SER A 300 -8.95 -20.34 3.23
CA SER A 300 -9.07 -19.94 1.82
C SER A 300 -8.07 -18.85 1.45
N VAL A 301 -7.78 -17.94 2.39
CA VAL A 301 -6.78 -16.88 2.24
C VAL A 301 -5.38 -17.47 2.28
N LEU A 302 -5.07 -18.31 3.26
CA LEU A 302 -3.77 -18.98 3.36
C LEU A 302 -3.46 -19.82 2.11
N TRP A 303 -4.46 -20.55 1.59
CA TRP A 303 -4.35 -21.26 0.32
C TRP A 303 -4.01 -20.33 -0.84
N ALA A 304 -4.66 -19.17 -0.92
CA ALA A 304 -4.42 -18.19 -1.97
C ALA A 304 -3.02 -17.58 -1.88
N LEU A 305 -2.57 -17.23 -0.66
CA LEU A 305 -1.22 -16.73 -0.41
C LEU A 305 -0.16 -17.76 -0.83
N GLU A 306 -0.30 -19.00 -0.36
CA GLU A 306 0.61 -20.10 -0.67
C GLU A 306 0.69 -20.35 -2.18
N ARG A 307 -0.47 -20.44 -2.84
CA ARG A 307 -0.55 -20.65 -4.29
C ARG A 307 0.13 -19.53 -5.06
N ALA A 308 -0.11 -18.27 -4.68
CA ALA A 308 0.48 -17.12 -5.35
C ALA A 308 2.01 -17.11 -5.21
N ILE A 309 2.52 -17.36 -3.99
CA ILE A 309 3.96 -17.38 -3.70
C ILE A 309 4.65 -18.52 -4.43
N LYS A 310 4.12 -19.75 -4.33
CA LYS A 310 4.70 -20.93 -5.00
C LYS A 310 4.71 -20.78 -6.52
N THR A 311 3.66 -20.19 -7.10
CA THR A 311 3.60 -19.92 -8.54
C THR A 311 4.62 -18.89 -8.96
N ALA A 312 4.73 -17.76 -8.25
CA ALA A 312 5.75 -16.74 -8.52
C ALA A 312 7.18 -17.32 -8.40
N HIS A 313 7.44 -18.13 -7.38
CA HIS A 313 8.71 -18.83 -7.18
C HIS A 313 9.02 -19.80 -8.34
N LYS A 314 8.04 -20.60 -8.79
CA LYS A 314 8.18 -21.51 -9.95
C LYS A 314 8.60 -20.75 -11.22
N TYR A 315 8.03 -19.57 -11.45
CA TYR A 315 8.34 -18.72 -12.60
C TYR A 315 9.54 -17.78 -12.38
N LYS A 316 10.20 -17.87 -11.22
CA LYS A 316 11.40 -17.07 -10.85
C LYS A 316 11.17 -15.56 -10.91
N ILE A 317 9.96 -15.10 -10.58
CA ILE A 317 9.66 -13.69 -10.39
C ILE A 317 9.59 -13.35 -8.90
N THR A 318 9.75 -12.07 -8.57
CA THR A 318 9.62 -11.60 -7.18
C THR A 318 8.19 -11.78 -6.69
N SER A 319 8.02 -12.32 -5.49
CA SER A 319 6.76 -12.31 -4.73
C SER A 319 6.93 -11.51 -3.44
N SER A 320 6.09 -10.50 -3.27
CA SER A 320 5.99 -9.71 -2.06
C SER A 320 4.58 -9.84 -1.48
N ILE A 321 4.44 -9.54 -0.20
CA ILE A 321 3.14 -9.28 0.43
C ILE A 321 3.16 -7.88 1.02
N CYS A 322 2.05 -7.15 0.88
CA CYS A 322 1.84 -5.87 1.51
C CYS A 322 0.48 -5.88 2.24
N GLY A 323 0.32 -4.98 3.20
CA GLY A 323 -0.82 -4.98 4.11
C GLY A 323 -0.36 -5.05 5.56
N GLN A 324 -1.33 -5.22 6.46
CA GLN A 324 -1.06 -5.26 7.90
C GLN A 324 -0.82 -6.67 8.42
N ALA A 325 -1.28 -7.70 7.70
CA ALA A 325 -1.12 -9.10 8.09
C ALA A 325 0.31 -9.45 8.57
N PRO A 326 1.38 -9.13 7.80
CA PRO A 326 2.73 -9.49 8.22
C PRO A 326 3.26 -8.68 9.41
N SER A 327 2.71 -7.47 9.65
CA SER A 327 3.00 -6.70 10.87
C SER A 327 2.30 -7.26 12.10
N MET A 328 1.17 -7.96 11.92
CA MET A 328 0.24 -8.34 12.98
C MET A 328 0.36 -9.81 13.41
N TYR A 329 0.71 -10.69 12.47
CA TYR A 329 0.68 -12.15 12.65
C TYR A 329 2.07 -12.76 12.38
N PRO A 330 2.94 -12.87 13.40
CA PRO A 330 4.25 -13.52 13.26
C PRO A 330 4.17 -14.94 12.69
N GLU A 331 3.13 -15.70 13.04
CA GLU A 331 2.86 -17.04 12.53
C GLU A 331 2.63 -17.07 11.00
N LEU A 332 2.07 -15.99 10.45
CA LEU A 332 1.93 -15.84 9.01
C LEU A 332 3.29 -15.59 8.36
N VAL A 333 4.15 -14.77 8.96
CA VAL A 333 5.52 -14.51 8.47
C VAL A 333 6.30 -15.82 8.33
N GLU A 334 6.19 -16.74 9.30
CA GLU A 334 6.83 -18.05 9.21
C GLU A 334 6.35 -18.86 8.00
N LYS A 335 5.04 -18.91 7.77
CA LYS A 335 4.45 -19.58 6.60
C LYS A 335 4.94 -18.95 5.30
N LEU A 336 4.89 -17.62 5.18
CA LEU A 336 5.32 -16.89 3.99
C LEU A 336 6.78 -17.19 3.63
N VAL A 337 7.68 -17.19 4.62
CA VAL A 337 9.10 -17.55 4.43
C VAL A 337 9.22 -19.02 4.01
N SER A 338 8.48 -19.94 4.64
CA SER A 338 8.51 -21.37 4.29
C SER A 338 8.03 -21.64 2.86
N TRP A 339 7.09 -20.84 2.35
CA TRP A 339 6.59 -20.92 0.97
C TRP A 339 7.53 -20.30 -0.06
N GLY A 340 8.58 -19.60 0.38
CA GLY A 340 9.59 -18.99 -0.48
C GLY A 340 9.23 -17.59 -0.95
N ILE A 341 8.54 -16.80 -0.11
CA ILE A 341 8.32 -15.38 -0.41
C ILE A 341 9.67 -14.65 -0.54
N THR A 342 9.77 -13.72 -1.49
CA THR A 342 11.03 -13.00 -1.72
C THR A 342 11.15 -11.71 -0.90
N SER A 343 10.01 -11.10 -0.54
CA SER A 343 9.98 -9.92 0.32
C SER A 343 8.69 -9.79 1.12
N ILE A 344 8.77 -9.12 2.26
CA ILE A 344 7.62 -8.80 3.12
C ILE A 344 7.61 -7.30 3.37
N SER A 345 6.48 -6.64 3.16
CA SER A 345 6.35 -5.18 3.34
C SER A 345 5.47 -4.86 4.55
N VAL A 346 6.06 -4.24 5.58
CA VAL A 346 5.40 -3.95 6.87
C VAL A 346 5.22 -2.45 7.11
N SER A 347 4.44 -2.09 8.13
CA SER A 347 4.36 -0.71 8.60
C SER A 347 5.65 -0.27 9.32
N PRO A 348 5.99 1.03 9.36
CA PRO A 348 7.25 1.52 9.95
C PRO A 348 7.46 1.15 11.42
N ASP A 349 6.38 0.99 12.19
CA ASP A 349 6.39 0.59 13.59
C ASP A 349 6.75 -0.90 13.82
N ALA A 350 6.59 -1.74 12.79
CA ALA A 350 6.82 -3.18 12.88
C ALA A 350 8.18 -3.64 12.31
N ILE A 351 9.05 -2.73 11.85
CA ILE A 351 10.29 -3.06 11.12
C ILE A 351 11.20 -4.00 11.92
N GLU A 352 11.54 -3.66 13.16
CA GLU A 352 12.50 -4.44 13.95
C GLU A 352 11.95 -5.83 14.29
N THR A 353 10.70 -5.89 14.76
CA THR A 353 10.02 -7.16 15.08
C THR A 353 9.86 -8.05 13.85
N ALA A 354 9.52 -7.47 12.69
CA ALA A 354 9.39 -8.22 11.44
C ALA A 354 10.75 -8.77 10.99
N ARG A 355 11.83 -7.99 11.11
CA ARG A 355 13.18 -8.46 10.76
C ARG A 355 13.60 -9.65 11.62
N GLU A 356 13.38 -9.57 12.93
CA GLU A 356 13.67 -10.66 13.86
C GLU A 356 12.87 -11.91 13.54
N THR A 357 11.57 -11.75 13.28
CA THR A 357 10.65 -12.86 12.95
C THR A 357 11.08 -13.54 11.64
N ILE A 358 11.42 -12.77 10.60
CA ILE A 358 11.93 -13.31 9.33
C ILE A 358 13.23 -14.09 9.57
N ALA A 359 14.19 -13.53 10.32
CA ALA A 359 15.46 -14.19 10.60
C ALA A 359 15.27 -15.52 11.35
N GLN A 360 14.31 -15.59 12.27
CA GLN A 360 13.96 -16.82 12.98
C GLN A 360 13.29 -17.84 12.05
N ALA A 361 12.34 -17.39 11.22
CA ALA A 361 11.67 -18.23 10.23
C ALA A 361 12.68 -18.87 9.25
N GLU A 362 13.63 -18.09 8.76
CA GLU A 362 14.67 -18.58 7.85
C GLU A 362 15.55 -19.65 8.51
N LYS A 363 15.97 -19.44 9.77
CA LYS A 363 16.73 -20.45 10.53
C LYS A 363 15.96 -21.76 10.66
N LYS A 364 14.66 -21.70 10.95
CA LYS A 364 13.79 -22.89 11.03
C LYS A 364 13.75 -23.65 9.70
N VAL A 365 13.59 -22.94 8.58
CA VAL A 365 13.56 -23.56 7.24
C VAL A 365 14.89 -24.21 6.87
N VAL A 366 16.02 -23.59 7.25
CA VAL A 366 17.35 -24.15 6.99
C VAL A 366 17.61 -25.39 7.86
N TRP A 367 17.14 -25.43 9.10
CA TRP A 367 17.32 -26.60 9.99
C TRP A 367 16.38 -27.77 9.68
N GLN A 368 15.27 -27.54 8.98
CA GLN A 368 14.31 -28.58 8.58
C GLN A 368 14.65 -29.26 7.25
N LYS A 369 15.60 -28.71 6.49
CA LYS A 369 16.18 -29.31 5.28
C LYS A 369 17.50 -29.98 5.60
#